data_AF-A0A0Q9Q3S7-F1
#
_entry.id   AF-A0A0Q9Q3S7-F1
#
_cell.length_a   1.000
_cell.length_b   1.000
_cell.length_c   1.000
_cell.angle_alpha   90.00
_cell.angle_beta   90.00
_cell.angle_gamma   90.00
#
_symmetry.space_group_name_H-M   'P 1'
#
loop_
_entity.id
_entity.type
_entity.pdbx_description
1 polymer ?
#
loop_
_entity_poly.entity_id
_entity_poly.type
_entity_poly.pdbx_seq_one_letter_code
_entity_poly.pdbx_strand_id
1 'polypeptide(L)'
;MTITLSNWVAGIDLGFGNARASEGPAPSAVPVQVAPGQATTVTAVNPSGGCRGSFNLRGGGIDFAVDYVHPSGAGATTVSVSATTGFLSGANAQTFPGHDSVAQINLYRGVMANYGWAVPLGLLAQPPRNNCQDFVNSMFGQGMRDARVVTTAYGHPAPDGYVLPADFTGGQMAGFTALWAGHWLGQGGACPPQDAALLDVLARYVATASAAGPLAMWVPQIAWREGTSPSVFDLAGYRAYPFMADGQWNAATVQAFLALLAAGAHFVAVSADKDMPTGVATAAFDTFFTGAGLPTSHDIGNSHYATVTNVTGTYYLSVGDDFAPAGCGLILAFLAGRTVNDAFAAKGTYNTFIQLEGWQAGTSRHGADYDTYKKTLWNISTFGSCPYSEKRATTIFLAPPGWTPQLYQTTLMMPYVGAYANANGSPQGWLHTELVGIPADAPALPSRYRES
;
A
#
# COMPACT_ATOMS: atom_id res chain seq x y z
N MET A 1 -14.34 7.72 -31.95
CA MET A 1 -13.53 7.67 -30.72
C MET A 1 -13.26 9.09 -30.24
N THR A 2 -13.24 9.27 -28.92
CA THR A 2 -12.99 10.55 -28.24
C THR A 2 -11.92 10.38 -27.16
N ILE A 3 -10.95 11.30 -27.08
CA ILE A 3 -9.95 11.36 -26.02
C ILE A 3 -10.01 12.75 -25.38
N THR A 4 -10.34 12.82 -24.11
CA THR A 4 -10.21 14.04 -23.30
C THR A 4 -8.86 14.04 -22.62
N LEU A 5 -8.01 15.05 -22.92
CA LEU A 5 -6.71 15.22 -22.28
C LEU A 5 -6.70 16.44 -21.37
N SER A 6 -6.46 16.23 -20.08
CA SER A 6 -6.38 17.29 -19.07
C SER A 6 -4.92 17.64 -18.80
N ASN A 7 -4.56 18.92 -18.97
CA ASN A 7 -3.22 19.41 -18.70
C ASN A 7 -3.06 19.83 -17.23
N TRP A 8 -2.34 19.04 -16.43
CA TRP A 8 -2.00 19.39 -15.04
C TRP A 8 -0.55 19.87 -14.89
N VAL A 9 0.14 20.16 -15.98
CA VAL A 9 1.50 20.66 -15.95
C VAL A 9 1.48 22.16 -15.61
N ALA A 10 1.86 22.49 -14.38
CA ALA A 10 1.85 23.88 -13.91
C ALA A 10 2.74 24.79 -14.77
N GLY A 11 2.19 25.91 -15.22
CA GLY A 11 2.92 26.97 -15.95
C GLY A 11 3.26 26.64 -17.41
N ILE A 12 2.75 25.54 -17.98
CA ILE A 12 3.01 25.16 -19.37
C ILE A 12 1.69 24.96 -20.11
N ASP A 13 1.45 25.79 -21.12
CA ASP A 13 0.38 25.58 -22.10
C ASP A 13 0.81 24.50 -23.10
N LEU A 14 -0.10 23.59 -23.45
CA LEU A 14 0.15 22.52 -24.40
C LEU A 14 -0.66 22.73 -25.69
N GLY A 15 0.03 22.74 -26.82
CA GLY A 15 -0.55 22.85 -28.15
C GLY A 15 -0.68 21.50 -28.85
N PHE A 16 -1.86 21.25 -29.44
CA PHE A 16 -2.13 20.11 -30.30
C PHE A 16 -1.43 20.26 -31.65
N GLY A 17 -0.78 19.19 -32.11
CA GLY A 17 -0.10 19.17 -33.40
C GLY A 17 0.28 17.77 -33.87
N ASN A 18 0.89 17.70 -35.06
CA ASN A 18 1.39 16.47 -35.69
C ASN A 18 0.35 15.34 -35.80
N ALA A 19 -0.93 15.71 -35.95
CA ALA A 19 -2.02 14.77 -36.13
C ALA A 19 -1.82 13.95 -37.42
N ARG A 20 -1.85 12.63 -37.29
CA ARG A 20 -1.75 11.68 -38.40
C ARG A 20 -2.61 10.45 -38.13
N ALA A 21 -3.13 9.84 -39.19
CA ALA A 21 -3.89 8.60 -39.10
C ALA A 21 -3.40 7.62 -40.15
N SER A 22 -3.30 6.34 -39.77
CA SER A 22 -3.11 5.23 -40.69
C SER A 22 -4.45 4.56 -41.04
N GLU A 23 -5.50 4.82 -40.26
CA GLU A 23 -6.87 4.36 -40.50
C GLU A 23 -7.87 5.40 -39.96
N GLY A 24 -8.90 5.71 -40.74
CA GLY A 24 -9.85 6.79 -40.41
C GLY A 24 -9.27 8.19 -40.65
N PRO A 25 -10.00 9.25 -40.28
CA PRO A 25 -9.52 10.62 -40.42
C PRO A 25 -8.40 10.94 -39.42
N ALA A 26 -7.53 11.89 -39.79
CA ALA A 26 -6.61 12.49 -38.83
C ALA A 26 -7.40 13.12 -37.67
N PRO A 27 -6.90 12.99 -36.43
CA PRO A 27 -7.61 13.50 -35.26
C PRO A 27 -7.64 15.02 -35.26
N SER A 28 -8.67 15.60 -34.66
CA SER A 28 -8.80 17.05 -34.46
C SER A 28 -9.06 17.36 -32.99
N ALA A 29 -8.63 18.52 -32.51
CA ALA A 29 -8.68 18.88 -31.09
C ALA A 29 -9.44 20.18 -30.85
N VAL A 30 -10.23 20.23 -29.78
CA VAL A 30 -10.93 21.44 -29.33
C VAL A 30 -10.86 21.56 -27.80
N PRO A 31 -10.26 22.63 -27.26
CA PRO A 31 -9.41 23.62 -27.93
C PRO A 31 -8.06 23.04 -28.40
N VAL A 32 -7.38 23.68 -29.34
CA VAL A 32 -6.04 23.27 -29.81
C VAL A 32 -4.89 23.72 -28.90
N GLN A 33 -5.16 24.64 -27.97
CA GLN A 33 -4.23 25.07 -26.93
C GLN A 33 -4.88 24.77 -25.58
N VAL A 34 -4.10 24.18 -24.66
CA VAL A 34 -4.60 23.68 -23.38
C VAL A 34 -3.76 24.28 -22.26
N ALA A 35 -4.30 25.30 -21.60
CA ALA A 35 -3.65 25.91 -20.46
C ALA A 35 -3.61 24.95 -19.25
N PRO A 36 -2.73 25.17 -18.27
CA PRO A 36 -2.73 24.44 -17.01
C PRO A 36 -4.13 24.46 -16.36
N GLY A 37 -4.60 23.28 -16.00
CA GLY A 37 -5.90 23.06 -15.40
C GLY A 37 -7.07 22.94 -16.38
N GLN A 38 -6.82 23.06 -17.69
CA GLN A 38 -7.82 22.88 -18.74
C GLN A 38 -7.69 21.52 -19.42
N ALA A 39 -8.70 21.18 -20.22
CA ALA A 39 -8.72 19.97 -21.02
C ALA A 39 -8.97 20.28 -22.50
N THR A 40 -8.49 19.39 -23.37
CA THR A 40 -8.88 19.33 -24.79
C THR A 40 -9.59 18.04 -25.08
N THR A 41 -10.57 18.11 -25.98
CA THR A 41 -11.22 16.93 -26.54
C THR A 41 -10.67 16.70 -27.93
N VAL A 42 -10.04 15.56 -28.13
CA VAL A 42 -9.53 15.08 -29.40
C VAL A 42 -10.47 14.03 -29.96
N THR A 43 -10.90 14.19 -31.21
CA THR A 43 -11.84 13.28 -31.87
C THR A 43 -11.27 12.76 -33.19
N ALA A 44 -11.50 11.47 -33.42
CA ALA A 44 -11.37 10.82 -34.72
C ALA A 44 -12.60 9.93 -34.91
N VAL A 45 -13.39 10.23 -35.95
CA VAL A 45 -14.67 9.57 -36.20
C VAL A 45 -14.64 8.93 -37.57
N ASN A 46 -14.70 7.59 -37.61
CA ASN A 46 -14.83 6.81 -38.83
C ASN A 46 -16.09 5.93 -38.72
N PRO A 47 -17.25 6.36 -39.24
CA PRO A 47 -18.52 5.65 -39.05
C PRO A 47 -18.56 4.22 -39.62
N SER A 48 -17.65 3.89 -40.53
CA SER A 48 -17.66 2.63 -41.28
C SER A 48 -16.40 1.79 -41.10
N GLY A 49 -15.55 2.09 -40.10
CA GLY A 49 -14.29 1.37 -39.88
C GLY A 49 -13.59 1.74 -38.57
N GLY A 50 -12.34 1.28 -38.39
CA GLY A 50 -11.54 1.61 -37.23
C GLY A 50 -10.96 3.03 -37.29
N CYS A 51 -10.28 3.42 -36.23
CA CYS A 51 -9.50 4.67 -36.14
C CYS A 51 -8.13 4.36 -35.54
N ARG A 52 -7.06 4.56 -36.31
CA ARG A 52 -5.68 4.39 -35.82
C ARG A 52 -4.86 5.59 -36.21
N GLY A 53 -4.19 6.19 -35.22
CA GLY A 53 -3.40 7.38 -35.47
C GLY A 53 -2.60 7.84 -34.27
N SER A 54 -1.98 9.01 -34.43
CA SER A 54 -1.28 9.70 -33.37
C SER A 54 -1.37 11.21 -33.52
N PHE A 55 -1.07 11.90 -32.42
CA PHE A 55 -0.89 13.34 -32.35
C PHE A 55 0.05 13.66 -31.18
N ASN A 56 0.41 14.92 -31.05
CA ASN A 56 1.23 15.42 -29.96
C ASN A 56 0.52 16.56 -29.23
N LEU A 57 0.77 16.66 -27.92
CA LEU A 57 0.58 17.87 -27.13
C LEU A 57 1.95 18.41 -26.71
N ARG A 58 2.29 19.63 -27.16
CA ARG A 58 3.63 20.22 -27.00
C ARG A 58 3.59 21.63 -26.45
N GLY A 59 4.56 21.97 -25.61
CA GLY A 59 4.75 23.33 -25.11
C GLY A 59 5.96 23.38 -24.19
N GLY A 60 6.58 24.53 -23.98
CA GLY A 60 7.70 24.67 -23.02
C GLY A 60 8.86 23.67 -23.18
N GLY A 61 9.11 23.16 -24.39
CA GLY A 61 10.14 22.15 -24.66
C GLY A 61 9.76 20.71 -24.29
N ILE A 62 8.51 20.44 -23.90
CA ILE A 62 8.01 19.11 -23.55
C ILE A 62 7.06 18.57 -24.62
N ASP A 63 7.00 17.25 -24.72
CA ASP A 63 6.18 16.52 -25.68
C ASP A 63 5.44 15.36 -24.99
N PHE A 64 4.12 15.28 -25.21
CA PHE A 64 3.29 14.12 -24.96
C PHE A 64 2.83 13.55 -26.31
N ALA A 65 3.48 12.50 -26.78
CA ALA A 65 3.10 11.77 -27.97
C ALA A 65 1.99 10.78 -27.62
N VAL A 66 0.84 10.92 -28.27
CA VAL A 66 -0.34 10.09 -28.03
C VAL A 66 -0.57 9.21 -29.24
N ASP A 67 -0.59 7.90 -29.03
CA ASP A 67 -1.00 6.91 -30.02
C ASP A 67 -2.34 6.30 -29.61
N TYR A 68 -3.20 6.04 -30.58
CA TYR A 68 -4.50 5.44 -30.33
C TYR A 68 -4.86 4.38 -31.37
N VAL A 69 -5.66 3.41 -30.93
CA VAL A 69 -6.22 2.38 -31.79
C VAL A 69 -7.66 2.10 -31.37
N HIS A 70 -8.60 2.31 -32.27
CA HIS A 70 -9.95 1.78 -32.23
C HIS A 70 -10.09 0.75 -33.37
N PRO A 71 -10.37 -0.53 -33.08
CA PRO A 71 -10.42 -1.57 -34.10
C PRO A 71 -11.61 -1.41 -35.04
N SER A 72 -11.46 -1.90 -36.28
CA SER A 72 -12.61 -2.12 -37.17
C SER A 72 -13.37 -3.36 -36.68
N GLY A 73 -14.62 -3.17 -36.23
CA GLY A 73 -15.45 -4.23 -35.66
C GLY A 73 -15.39 -4.29 -34.12
N ALA A 74 -15.71 -5.45 -33.55
CA ALA A 74 -15.76 -5.61 -32.10
C ALA A 74 -14.37 -5.49 -31.47
N GLY A 75 -14.26 -4.68 -30.42
CA GLY A 75 -13.05 -4.56 -29.61
C GLY A 75 -13.01 -3.27 -28.80
N ALA A 76 -12.01 -3.14 -27.95
CA ALA A 76 -11.81 -1.96 -27.12
C ALA A 76 -10.81 -0.99 -27.76
N THR A 77 -11.00 0.30 -27.52
CA THR A 77 -10.01 1.33 -27.85
C THR A 77 -8.85 1.25 -26.87
N THR A 78 -7.65 1.47 -27.39
CA THR A 78 -6.43 1.66 -26.60
C THR A 78 -5.86 3.04 -26.87
N VAL A 79 -5.31 3.66 -25.82
CA VAL A 79 -4.62 4.94 -25.89
C VAL A 79 -3.33 4.79 -25.09
N SER A 80 -2.20 5.12 -25.70
CA SER A 80 -0.90 5.13 -25.05
C SER A 80 -0.27 6.50 -25.18
N VAL A 81 0.42 6.95 -24.13
CA VAL A 81 1.12 8.23 -24.12
C VAL A 81 2.59 8.00 -23.81
N SER A 82 3.46 8.48 -24.68
CA SER A 82 4.88 8.60 -24.43
C SER A 82 5.20 10.05 -24.10
N ALA A 83 5.76 10.30 -22.92
CA ALA A 83 6.05 11.64 -22.44
C ALA A 83 7.56 11.90 -22.38
N THR A 84 7.93 13.18 -22.44
CA THR A 84 9.29 13.63 -22.10
C THR A 84 9.66 13.19 -20.68
N THR A 85 10.93 12.82 -20.42
CA THR A 85 11.40 12.44 -19.07
C THR A 85 11.04 13.51 -18.04
N GLY A 86 10.52 13.10 -16.89
CA GLY A 86 9.98 14.03 -15.88
C GLY A 86 8.48 14.31 -16.01
N PHE A 87 7.83 13.77 -17.03
CA PHE A 87 6.40 13.91 -17.26
C PHE A 87 5.73 12.55 -17.36
N LEU A 88 4.46 12.50 -16.96
CA LEU A 88 3.68 11.27 -16.86
C LEU A 88 2.29 11.50 -17.41
N SER A 89 1.65 10.40 -17.80
CA SER A 89 0.23 10.37 -18.12
C SER A 89 -0.51 9.42 -17.17
N GLY A 90 -1.69 9.83 -16.75
CA GLY A 90 -2.70 8.99 -16.13
C GLY A 90 -3.83 8.68 -17.10
N ALA A 91 -4.50 7.55 -16.93
CA ALA A 91 -5.65 7.16 -17.73
C ALA A 91 -6.74 6.62 -16.82
N ASN A 92 -8.01 6.87 -17.13
CA ASN A 92 -9.11 6.36 -16.30
C ASN A 92 -9.39 4.85 -16.51
N ALA A 93 -8.85 4.25 -17.56
CA ALA A 93 -8.92 2.81 -17.82
C ALA A 93 -7.73 2.34 -18.69
N GLN A 94 -7.41 1.04 -18.62
CA GLN A 94 -6.40 0.41 -19.48
C GLN A 94 -6.89 0.24 -20.94
N THR A 95 -8.18 -0.02 -21.12
CA THR A 95 -8.85 -0.07 -22.42
C THR A 95 -10.24 0.54 -22.31
N PHE A 96 -10.76 1.07 -23.41
CA PHE A 96 -12.04 1.79 -23.45
C PHE A 96 -13.04 1.01 -24.32
N PRO A 97 -13.99 0.27 -23.72
CA PRO A 97 -14.92 -0.55 -24.48
C PRO A 97 -15.91 0.29 -25.28
N GLY A 98 -16.42 -0.29 -26.36
CA GLY A 98 -17.49 0.29 -27.18
C GLY A 98 -17.00 1.17 -28.34
N HIS A 99 -17.90 1.35 -29.32
CA HIS A 99 -17.64 2.13 -30.54
C HIS A 99 -17.51 3.64 -30.26
N ASP A 100 -18.29 4.15 -29.30
CA ASP A 100 -18.21 5.54 -28.82
C ASP A 100 -17.33 5.68 -27.57
N SER A 101 -16.22 4.94 -27.56
CA SER A 101 -15.24 4.99 -26.47
C SER A 101 -14.75 6.42 -26.19
N VAL A 102 -14.77 6.77 -24.90
CA VAL A 102 -14.25 8.03 -24.35
C VAL A 102 -13.10 7.70 -23.42
N ALA A 103 -11.88 8.06 -23.83
CA ALA A 103 -10.70 7.98 -22.98
C ALA A 103 -10.51 9.28 -22.21
N GLN A 104 -10.22 9.21 -20.91
CA GLN A 104 -9.81 10.36 -20.12
C GLN A 104 -8.35 10.18 -19.74
N ILE A 105 -7.52 11.12 -20.19
CA ILE A 105 -6.07 11.11 -20.00
C ILE A 105 -5.69 12.36 -19.21
N ASN A 106 -4.90 12.18 -18.16
CA ASN A 106 -4.36 13.26 -17.36
C ASN A 106 -2.86 13.40 -17.65
N LEU A 107 -2.36 14.63 -17.77
CA LEU A 107 -0.96 14.90 -18.07
C LEU A 107 -0.30 15.62 -16.90
N TYR A 108 0.83 15.11 -16.42
CA TYR A 108 1.46 15.57 -15.19
C TYR A 108 2.93 15.91 -15.40
N ARG A 109 3.40 16.89 -14.63
CA ARG A 109 4.80 16.92 -14.22
C ARG A 109 4.98 15.90 -13.11
N GLY A 110 5.81 14.89 -13.34
CA GLY A 110 6.10 13.86 -12.35
C GLY A 110 6.92 14.41 -11.18
N VAL A 111 6.79 13.77 -10.03
CA VAL A 111 7.69 13.92 -8.89
C VAL A 111 8.76 12.86 -9.01
N MET A 112 10.04 13.25 -8.96
CA MET A 112 11.15 12.29 -9.00
C MET A 112 11.08 11.39 -7.76
N ALA A 113 10.97 10.09 -7.99
CA ALA A 113 10.82 9.10 -6.94
C ALA A 113 11.94 8.06 -7.09
N ASN A 114 13.09 8.38 -6.47
CA ASN A 114 14.31 7.58 -6.50
C ASN A 114 14.88 7.40 -7.93
N TYR A 115 14.41 6.37 -8.64
CA TYR A 115 14.84 6.00 -10.00
C TYR A 115 13.71 6.05 -11.03
N GLY A 116 12.52 6.50 -10.63
CA GLY A 116 11.35 6.66 -11.48
C GLY A 116 10.63 7.98 -11.21
N TRP A 117 9.41 8.09 -11.73
CA TRP A 117 8.57 9.27 -11.59
C TRP A 117 7.19 8.86 -11.07
N ALA A 118 6.75 9.55 -10.03
CA ALA A 118 5.42 9.42 -9.45
C ALA A 118 4.49 10.52 -9.96
N VAL A 119 3.21 10.21 -10.12
CA VAL A 119 2.19 11.26 -10.29
C VAL A 119 2.15 12.12 -9.00
N PRO A 120 1.96 13.45 -9.10
CA PRO A 120 1.93 14.31 -7.92
C PRO A 120 0.62 14.16 -7.13
N LEU A 121 0.69 13.67 -5.88
CA LEU A 121 -0.43 13.60 -4.95
C LEU A 121 -0.90 14.97 -4.44
N GLY A 122 -0.05 16.01 -4.55
CA GLY A 122 -0.37 17.39 -4.13
C GLY A 122 -1.59 18.00 -4.84
N LEU A 123 -2.13 17.33 -5.87
CA LEU A 123 -3.37 17.69 -6.56
C LEU A 123 -4.64 17.29 -5.80
N LEU A 124 -4.55 16.50 -4.72
CA LEU A 124 -5.68 16.21 -3.82
C LEU A 124 -6.11 17.41 -2.99
N ALA A 125 -5.23 18.40 -2.79
CA ALA A 125 -5.44 19.41 -1.76
C ALA A 125 -6.37 20.56 -2.21
N GLN A 126 -6.24 21.13 -3.41
CA GLN A 126 -7.05 22.29 -3.85
C GLN A 126 -7.00 22.54 -5.38
N PRO A 127 -8.14 22.56 -6.11
CA PRO A 127 -9.41 21.95 -5.72
C PRO A 127 -9.24 20.43 -5.58
N PRO A 128 -9.99 19.74 -4.69
CA PRO A 128 -9.84 18.30 -4.49
C PRO A 128 -10.06 17.53 -5.79
N ARG A 129 -9.02 16.84 -6.26
CA ARG A 129 -9.06 16.00 -7.46
C ARG A 129 -8.54 14.64 -7.10
N ASN A 130 -9.41 13.64 -7.10
CA ASN A 130 -9.00 12.27 -6.82
C ASN A 130 -8.14 11.73 -7.99
N ASN A 131 -6.83 11.92 -7.90
CA ASN A 131 -5.83 11.31 -8.78
C ASN A 131 -5.16 10.09 -8.12
N CYS A 132 -5.81 9.47 -7.11
CA CYS A 132 -5.26 8.29 -6.42
C CYS A 132 -5.04 7.14 -7.40
N GLN A 133 -5.94 6.94 -8.36
CA GLN A 133 -5.80 5.94 -9.42
C GLN A 133 -4.48 6.13 -10.19
N ASP A 134 -4.24 7.32 -10.71
CA ASP A 134 -3.05 7.65 -11.49
C ASP A 134 -1.78 7.56 -10.64
N PHE A 135 -1.85 7.99 -9.37
CA PHE A 135 -0.76 7.85 -8.41
C PHE A 135 -0.39 6.40 -8.14
N VAL A 136 -1.36 5.56 -7.76
CA VAL A 136 -1.18 4.13 -7.52
C VAL A 136 -0.60 3.44 -8.75
N ASN A 137 -1.16 3.71 -9.93
CA ASN A 137 -0.66 3.15 -11.18
C ASN A 137 0.79 3.56 -11.46
N SER A 138 1.18 4.81 -11.15
CA SER A 138 2.55 5.28 -11.33
C SER A 138 3.57 4.58 -10.43
N MET A 139 3.17 4.01 -9.29
CA MET A 139 4.07 3.26 -8.39
C MET A 139 4.61 1.97 -9.01
N PHE A 140 4.01 1.50 -10.10
CA PHE A 140 4.46 0.32 -10.86
C PHE A 140 5.24 0.70 -12.13
N GLY A 141 5.57 1.99 -12.29
CA GLY A 141 6.49 2.46 -13.32
C GLY A 141 7.91 1.93 -13.12
N GLN A 142 8.71 1.98 -14.18
CA GLN A 142 10.10 1.53 -14.15
C GLN A 142 10.91 2.27 -13.07
N GLY A 143 11.68 1.52 -12.27
CA GLY A 143 12.60 2.06 -11.26
C GLY A 143 11.95 2.51 -9.95
N MET A 144 10.62 2.53 -9.86
CA MET A 144 9.90 2.99 -8.65
C MET A 144 10.16 2.12 -7.43
N ARG A 145 10.16 0.80 -7.63
CA ARG A 145 10.21 -0.22 -6.57
C ARG A 145 11.59 -0.90 -6.50
N ASP A 146 12.64 -0.19 -6.86
CA ASP A 146 13.98 -0.77 -6.95
C ASP A 146 14.52 -1.15 -5.57
N ALA A 147 15.13 -2.35 -5.44
CA ALA A 147 15.73 -2.83 -4.20
C ALA A 147 16.77 -1.85 -3.62
N ARG A 148 17.43 -1.04 -4.46
CA ARG A 148 18.36 0.00 -4.01
C ARG A 148 17.69 1.03 -3.09
N VAL A 149 16.44 1.39 -3.34
CA VAL A 149 15.66 2.30 -2.48
C VAL A 149 15.53 1.71 -1.07
N VAL A 150 15.30 0.40 -0.99
CA VAL A 150 15.19 -0.31 0.29
C VAL A 150 16.54 -0.36 1.00
N THR A 151 17.62 -0.70 0.28
CA THR A 151 18.96 -0.78 0.89
C THR A 151 19.45 0.57 1.43
N THR A 152 19.06 1.68 0.81
CA THR A 152 19.39 3.02 1.34
C THR A 152 18.62 3.36 2.61
N ALA A 153 17.50 2.69 2.92
CA ALA A 153 16.71 2.95 4.11
C ALA A 153 17.21 2.23 5.38
N TYR A 154 18.08 1.22 5.25
CA TYR A 154 18.47 0.31 6.35
C TYR A 154 18.93 1.04 7.62
N GLY A 155 19.79 2.05 7.46
CA GLY A 155 20.44 2.77 8.56
C GLY A 155 19.70 4.00 9.06
N HIS A 156 18.44 4.24 8.67
CA HIS A 156 17.72 5.46 9.03
C HIS A 156 16.70 5.23 10.15
N PRO A 157 17.06 5.40 11.43
CA PRO A 157 16.09 5.40 12.52
C PRO A 157 15.22 6.68 12.46
N ALA A 158 13.94 6.52 12.77
CA ALA A 158 13.03 7.61 13.08
C ALA A 158 13.45 8.27 14.40
N PRO A 159 13.11 9.56 14.62
CA PRO A 159 13.35 10.23 15.90
C PRO A 159 12.82 9.47 17.12
N ASP A 160 11.76 8.67 16.92
CA ASP A 160 11.13 7.88 17.98
C ASP A 160 11.70 6.46 18.12
N GLY A 161 12.78 6.11 17.42
CA GLY A 161 13.59 4.91 17.68
C GLY A 161 13.29 3.67 16.83
N TYR A 162 12.37 3.75 15.86
CA TYR A 162 12.07 2.66 14.92
C TYR A 162 12.68 2.97 13.53
N VAL A 163 13.13 1.98 12.75
CA VAL A 163 13.71 2.18 11.42
C VAL A 163 12.66 2.70 10.44
N LEU A 164 12.96 3.81 9.78
CA LEU A 164 12.07 4.41 8.80
C LEU A 164 11.85 3.47 7.61
N PRO A 165 10.62 3.37 7.11
CA PRO A 165 10.37 2.64 5.88
C PRO A 165 11.08 3.26 4.67
N ALA A 166 11.37 2.43 3.68
CA ALA A 166 11.77 2.87 2.36
C ALA A 166 10.56 3.45 1.62
N ASP A 167 10.70 4.70 1.15
CA ASP A 167 9.63 5.42 0.45
C ASP A 167 9.79 5.30 -1.07
N PHE A 168 8.87 4.60 -1.74
CA PHE A 168 8.86 4.48 -3.20
C PHE A 168 8.25 5.71 -3.89
N THR A 169 7.64 6.62 -3.15
CA THR A 169 6.82 7.71 -3.70
C THR A 169 7.57 9.01 -3.97
N GLY A 170 8.86 9.07 -3.58
CA GLY A 170 9.68 10.27 -3.70
C GLY A 170 9.36 11.34 -2.65
N GLY A 171 9.06 10.94 -1.41
CA GLY A 171 8.74 11.86 -0.32
C GLY A 171 7.26 12.20 -0.19
N GLN A 172 6.40 11.67 -1.04
CA GLN A 172 4.96 11.94 -1.03
C GLN A 172 4.21 11.14 0.04
N MET A 173 4.82 10.07 0.58
CA MET A 173 4.22 9.22 1.61
C MET A 173 3.87 9.99 2.88
N ALA A 174 4.75 10.88 3.32
CA ALA A 174 4.48 11.76 4.46
C ALA A 174 3.24 12.65 4.22
N GLY A 175 3.04 13.11 2.97
CA GLY A 175 1.92 13.97 2.60
C GLY A 175 0.57 13.27 2.71
N PHE A 176 0.41 12.09 2.10
CA PHE A 176 -0.89 11.40 2.16
C PHE A 176 -1.16 10.73 3.51
N THR A 177 -0.14 10.26 4.22
CA THR A 177 -0.33 9.73 5.59
C THR A 177 -0.75 10.83 6.56
N ALA A 178 -0.31 12.08 6.35
CA ALA A 178 -0.81 13.22 7.10
C ALA A 178 -2.29 13.54 6.79
N LEU A 179 -2.76 13.32 5.55
CA LEU A 179 -4.19 13.44 5.21
C LEU A 179 -5.03 12.37 5.91
N TRP A 180 -4.55 11.12 5.91
CA TRP A 180 -5.19 10.04 6.66
C TRP A 180 -5.22 10.31 8.17
N ALA A 181 -4.11 10.83 8.72
CA ALA A 181 -4.03 11.20 10.13
C ALA A 181 -4.98 12.35 10.46
N GLY A 182 -5.05 13.39 9.62
CA GLY A 182 -5.98 14.50 9.76
C GLY A 182 -7.44 14.04 9.80
N HIS A 183 -7.82 13.07 8.96
CA HIS A 183 -9.13 12.42 9.00
C HIS A 183 -9.37 11.70 10.33
N TRP A 184 -8.46 10.80 10.73
CA TRP A 184 -8.55 10.05 11.99
C TRP A 184 -8.69 10.97 13.20
N LEU A 185 -7.94 12.07 13.22
CA LEU A 185 -7.92 13.05 14.31
C LEU A 185 -9.11 14.03 14.28
N GLY A 186 -10.01 13.93 13.30
CA GLY A 186 -11.16 14.83 13.15
C GLY A 186 -10.80 16.26 12.72
N GLN A 187 -9.62 16.47 12.15
CA GLN A 187 -9.10 17.79 11.75
C GLN A 187 -9.64 18.26 10.39
N GLY A 188 -10.45 17.44 9.72
CA GLY A 188 -10.93 17.67 8.35
C GLY A 188 -9.82 17.49 7.30
N GLY A 189 -10.19 17.52 6.02
CA GLY A 189 -9.24 17.37 4.91
C GLY A 189 -9.79 16.52 3.76
N ALA A 190 -9.07 16.53 2.63
CA ALA A 190 -9.41 15.72 1.46
C ALA A 190 -8.91 14.27 1.64
N CYS A 191 -9.65 13.46 2.40
CA CYS A 191 -9.46 12.01 2.46
C CYS A 191 -10.43 11.33 1.47
N PRO A 192 -9.96 10.46 0.55
CA PRO A 192 -10.86 9.70 -0.30
C PRO A 192 -11.91 8.94 0.54
N PRO A 193 -13.20 8.93 0.15
CA PRO A 193 -14.25 8.31 0.97
C PRO A 193 -14.01 6.84 1.31
N GLN A 194 -13.36 6.10 0.41
CA GLN A 194 -12.97 4.70 0.64
C GLN A 194 -11.90 4.60 1.74
N ASP A 195 -10.85 5.41 1.65
CA ASP A 195 -9.81 5.44 2.69
C ASP A 195 -10.41 5.86 4.04
N ALA A 196 -11.25 6.91 4.05
CA ALA A 196 -11.94 7.39 5.24
C ALA A 196 -12.76 6.28 5.93
N ALA A 197 -13.54 5.51 5.17
CA ALA A 197 -14.36 4.44 5.72
C ALA A 197 -13.53 3.33 6.40
N LEU A 198 -12.39 2.95 5.82
CA LEU A 198 -11.49 1.98 6.44
C LEU A 198 -10.78 2.57 7.67
N LEU A 199 -10.33 3.83 7.59
CA LEU A 199 -9.69 4.53 8.70
C LEU A 199 -10.64 4.65 9.90
N ASP A 200 -11.94 4.91 9.66
CA ASP A 200 -12.96 4.95 10.72
C ASP A 200 -13.12 3.58 11.42
N VAL A 201 -13.05 2.49 10.67
CA VAL A 201 -13.09 1.13 11.22
C VAL A 201 -11.86 0.83 12.06
N LEU A 202 -10.67 1.19 11.58
CA LEU A 202 -9.42 1.04 12.32
C LEU A 202 -9.41 1.87 13.61
N ALA A 203 -9.81 3.14 13.53
CA ALA A 203 -9.93 4.03 14.69
C ALA A 203 -10.91 3.49 15.73
N ARG A 204 -12.08 3.03 15.29
CA ARG A 204 -13.07 2.42 16.18
C ARG A 204 -12.51 1.15 16.83
N TYR A 205 -11.85 0.29 16.07
CA TYR A 205 -11.24 -0.92 16.62
C TYR A 205 -10.21 -0.59 17.71
N VAL A 206 -9.26 0.30 17.41
CA VAL A 206 -8.23 0.72 18.38
C VAL A 206 -8.86 1.29 19.66
N ALA A 207 -9.94 2.07 19.54
CA ALA A 207 -10.59 2.69 20.68
C ALA A 207 -11.46 1.72 21.51
N THR A 208 -12.09 0.72 20.89
CA THR A 208 -13.17 -0.05 21.53
C THR A 208 -12.96 -1.56 21.57
N ALA A 209 -11.89 -2.11 21.01
CA ALA A 209 -11.70 -3.56 20.92
C ALA A 209 -11.54 -4.24 22.28
N SER A 210 -11.09 -3.51 23.32
CA SER A 210 -10.90 -4.05 24.66
C SER A 210 -11.64 -3.21 25.70
N ALA A 211 -12.28 -3.89 26.66
CA ALA A 211 -12.90 -3.25 27.81
C ALA A 211 -11.85 -2.67 28.80
N ALA A 212 -10.59 -3.11 28.70
CA ALA A 212 -9.50 -2.58 29.51
C ALA A 212 -9.03 -1.18 29.07
N GLY A 213 -9.48 -0.72 27.89
CA GLY A 213 -9.15 0.58 27.31
C GLY A 213 -8.60 0.48 25.88
N PRO A 214 -8.24 1.63 25.28
CA PRO A 214 -7.70 1.69 23.92
C PRO A 214 -6.43 0.85 23.76
N LEU A 215 -6.25 0.28 22.57
CA LEU A 215 -5.04 -0.46 22.23
C LEU A 215 -3.82 0.46 22.19
N ALA A 216 -2.64 -0.11 22.42
CA ALA A 216 -1.35 0.50 22.14
C ALA A 216 -0.66 -0.23 20.99
N MET A 217 0.09 0.52 20.17
CA MET A 217 1.00 -0.05 19.19
C MET A 217 2.35 -0.32 19.84
N TRP A 218 2.84 -1.56 19.77
CA TRP A 218 4.16 -1.94 20.27
C TRP A 218 5.10 -2.18 19.10
N VAL A 219 6.10 -1.31 18.96
CA VAL A 219 7.02 -1.32 17.81
C VAL A 219 8.37 -1.91 18.24
N PRO A 220 8.89 -2.93 17.54
CA PRO A 220 10.24 -3.45 17.74
C PRO A 220 11.28 -2.34 17.58
N GLN A 221 12.19 -2.21 18.54
CA GLN A 221 13.31 -1.28 18.51
C GLN A 221 14.50 -1.98 17.87
N ILE A 222 14.72 -1.71 16.58
CA ILE A 222 15.73 -2.37 15.76
C ILE A 222 16.82 -1.40 15.31
N ALA A 223 18.05 -1.90 15.27
CA ALA A 223 19.21 -1.20 14.72
C ALA A 223 19.86 -2.05 13.63
N TRP A 224 20.13 -1.47 12.46
CA TRP A 224 20.78 -2.20 11.38
C TRP A 224 22.22 -2.51 11.75
N ARG A 225 22.63 -3.77 11.54
CA ARG A 225 24.02 -4.18 11.63
C ARG A 225 24.73 -3.78 10.34
N GLU A 226 25.54 -2.73 10.43
CA GLU A 226 26.26 -2.15 9.29
C GLU A 226 27.04 -3.21 8.49
N GLY A 227 27.02 -3.09 7.17
CA GLY A 227 27.74 -3.99 6.26
C GLY A 227 27.01 -5.29 5.92
N THR A 228 25.77 -5.48 6.36
CA THR A 228 24.98 -6.69 6.06
C THR A 228 24.05 -6.50 4.84
N SER A 229 23.97 -7.53 3.98
CA SER A 229 23.06 -7.59 2.82
C SER A 229 22.61 -9.04 2.55
N PRO A 230 21.29 -9.36 2.61
CA PRO A 230 20.19 -8.50 3.05
C PRO A 230 20.42 -7.92 4.45
N SER A 231 19.72 -6.84 4.81
CA SER A 231 19.89 -6.22 6.13
C SER A 231 19.70 -7.23 7.27
N VAL A 232 20.60 -7.20 8.24
CA VAL A 232 20.43 -7.85 9.55
C VAL A 232 20.16 -6.78 10.60
N PHE A 233 19.19 -7.00 11.49
CA PHE A 233 18.86 -6.06 12.55
C PHE A 233 19.12 -6.63 13.93
N ASP A 234 19.68 -5.83 14.83
CA ASP A 234 19.72 -6.14 16.25
C ASP A 234 18.47 -5.55 16.93
N LEU A 235 17.66 -6.42 17.54
CA LEU A 235 16.39 -6.10 18.17
C LEU A 235 16.59 -5.98 19.69
N ALA A 236 16.44 -4.78 20.24
CA ALA A 236 16.66 -4.50 21.66
C ALA A 236 15.43 -4.76 22.54
N GLY A 237 14.23 -4.73 21.95
CA GLY A 237 12.96 -4.89 22.66
C GLY A 237 11.83 -4.19 21.93
N TYR A 238 10.82 -3.77 22.68
CA TYR A 238 9.65 -3.07 22.13
C TYR A 238 9.43 -1.76 22.87
N ARG A 239 8.92 -0.77 22.13
CA ARG A 239 8.43 0.49 22.68
C ARG A 239 6.93 0.60 22.48
N ALA A 240 6.22 1.01 23.53
CA ALA A 240 4.81 1.32 23.45
C ALA A 240 4.57 2.70 22.84
N TYR A 241 3.58 2.76 21.94
CA TYR A 241 3.01 3.96 21.34
C TYR A 241 1.52 3.95 21.67
N PRO A 242 1.09 4.61 22.75
CA PRO A 242 -0.32 4.68 23.09
C PRO A 242 -1.05 5.54 22.06
N PHE A 243 -2.16 5.04 21.52
CA PHE A 243 -3.00 5.81 20.60
C PHE A 243 -3.78 6.92 21.29
N MET A 244 -4.02 6.79 22.59
CA MET A 244 -4.76 7.76 23.40
C MET A 244 -3.89 8.23 24.56
N ALA A 245 -3.86 9.54 24.79
CA ALA A 245 -3.27 10.19 25.95
C ALA A 245 -4.29 11.18 26.51
N ASP A 246 -4.59 11.10 27.82
CA ASP A 246 -5.55 11.97 28.50
C ASP A 246 -6.94 12.05 27.81
N GLY A 247 -7.40 10.92 27.27
CA GLY A 247 -8.69 10.81 26.57
C GLY A 247 -8.72 11.43 25.18
N GLN A 248 -7.58 11.86 24.64
CA GLN A 248 -7.43 12.40 23.29
C GLN A 248 -6.52 11.52 22.44
N TRP A 249 -6.70 11.55 21.12
CA TRP A 249 -5.79 10.85 20.21
C TRP A 249 -4.37 11.42 20.29
N ASN A 250 -3.40 10.54 20.42
CA ASN A 250 -1.99 10.87 20.28
C ASN A 250 -1.64 10.97 18.78
N ALA A 251 -1.55 12.19 18.28
CA ALA A 251 -1.30 12.48 16.87
C ALA A 251 0.02 11.85 16.35
N ALA A 252 1.07 11.80 17.17
CA ALA A 252 2.34 11.19 16.77
C ALA A 252 2.22 9.67 16.59
N THR A 253 1.49 8.99 17.50
CA THR A 253 1.20 7.56 17.36
C THR A 253 0.35 7.27 16.14
N VAL A 254 -0.71 8.05 15.89
CA VAL A 254 -1.57 7.89 14.72
C VAL A 254 -0.77 8.06 13.43
N GLN A 255 0.07 9.10 13.34
CA GLN A 255 0.95 9.33 12.19
C GLN A 255 1.94 8.18 11.99
N ALA A 256 2.57 7.68 13.05
CA ALA A 256 3.51 6.56 12.98
C ALA A 256 2.82 5.28 12.51
N PHE A 257 1.64 4.95 13.06
CA PHE A 257 0.84 3.80 12.63
C PHE A 257 0.50 3.88 11.13
N LEU A 258 0.02 5.03 10.66
CA LEU A 258 -0.38 5.22 9.27
C LEU A 258 0.81 5.20 8.31
N ALA A 259 1.98 5.72 8.71
CA ALA A 259 3.20 5.62 7.93
C ALA A 259 3.72 4.17 7.83
N LEU A 260 3.68 3.42 8.92
CA LEU A 260 4.05 2.01 8.95
C LEU A 260 3.05 1.15 8.13
N LEU A 261 1.75 1.45 8.23
CA LEU A 261 0.72 0.83 7.40
C LEU A 261 0.94 1.14 5.92
N ALA A 262 1.15 2.41 5.56
CA ALA A 262 1.41 2.83 4.18
C ALA A 262 2.60 2.10 3.53
N ALA A 263 3.60 1.74 4.33
CA ALA A 263 4.80 1.04 3.89
C ALA A 263 4.72 -0.51 3.99
N GLY A 264 3.60 -1.05 4.46
CA GLY A 264 3.34 -2.49 4.50
C GLY A 264 3.86 -3.21 5.73
N ALA A 265 3.95 -2.53 6.88
CA ALA A 265 4.30 -3.19 8.13
C ALA A 265 3.28 -4.29 8.47
N HIS A 266 3.82 -5.40 8.98
CA HIS A 266 3.00 -6.50 9.48
C HIS A 266 2.59 -6.20 10.92
N PHE A 267 1.30 -5.92 11.11
CA PHE A 267 0.71 -5.73 12.43
C PHE A 267 0.01 -7.01 12.86
N VAL A 268 0.10 -7.35 14.14
CA VAL A 268 -0.71 -8.40 14.76
C VAL A 268 -1.56 -7.78 15.86
N ALA A 269 -2.87 -7.80 15.66
CA ALA A 269 -3.85 -7.46 16.68
C ALA A 269 -4.05 -8.66 17.62
N VAL A 270 -3.64 -8.48 18.88
CA VAL A 270 -3.64 -9.55 19.89
C VAL A 270 -5.05 -9.77 20.43
N SER A 271 -5.57 -10.97 20.19
CA SER A 271 -6.92 -11.38 20.61
C SER A 271 -7.02 -12.85 21.04
N ALA A 272 -5.96 -13.64 20.88
CA ALA A 272 -5.99 -15.04 21.30
C ALA A 272 -5.91 -15.15 22.84
N ASP A 273 -6.79 -15.93 23.45
CA ASP A 273 -6.86 -16.13 24.90
C ASP A 273 -5.51 -16.63 25.47
N LYS A 274 -4.77 -17.44 24.69
CA LYS A 274 -3.45 -17.95 25.07
C LYS A 274 -2.34 -16.89 25.13
N ASP A 275 -2.52 -15.78 24.42
CA ASP A 275 -1.56 -14.66 24.37
C ASP A 275 -1.92 -13.53 25.33
N MET A 276 -3.10 -13.61 25.94
CA MET A 276 -3.66 -12.57 26.77
C MET A 276 -3.33 -12.77 28.26
N PRO A 277 -3.12 -11.69 29.03
CA PRO A 277 -3.11 -11.78 30.48
C PRO A 277 -4.47 -12.27 31.00
N THR A 278 -4.45 -12.97 32.13
CA THR A 278 -5.68 -13.45 32.78
C THR A 278 -6.65 -12.30 33.03
N GLY A 279 -7.90 -12.46 32.56
CA GLY A 279 -8.96 -11.48 32.77
C GLY A 279 -8.99 -10.31 31.77
N VAL A 280 -8.08 -10.28 30.79
CA VAL A 280 -8.11 -9.30 29.70
C VAL A 280 -8.64 -9.98 28.43
N ALA A 281 -9.52 -9.29 27.71
CA ALA A 281 -10.05 -9.75 26.43
C ALA A 281 -10.02 -8.63 25.40
N THR A 282 -9.83 -9.01 24.14
CA THR A 282 -9.82 -8.10 22.99
C THR A 282 -10.62 -8.76 21.86
N ALA A 283 -11.46 -7.99 21.17
CA ALA A 283 -12.15 -8.47 19.99
C ALA A 283 -11.15 -8.83 18.87
N ALA A 284 -11.35 -9.96 18.19
CA ALA A 284 -10.58 -10.31 16.99
C ALA A 284 -10.86 -9.31 15.86
N PHE A 285 -9.81 -8.78 15.23
CA PHE A 285 -9.95 -7.75 14.21
C PHE A 285 -10.62 -8.28 12.94
N ASP A 286 -10.36 -9.52 12.52
CA ASP A 286 -10.95 -10.11 11.30
C ASP A 286 -12.48 -10.10 11.36
N THR A 287 -13.04 -10.47 12.50
CA THR A 287 -14.47 -10.47 12.80
C THR A 287 -15.01 -9.04 12.87
N PHE A 288 -14.25 -8.14 13.50
CA PHE A 288 -14.63 -6.73 13.60
C PHE A 288 -14.69 -6.06 12.23
N PHE A 289 -13.69 -6.35 11.39
CA PHE A 289 -13.54 -5.83 10.04
C PHE A 289 -14.62 -6.37 9.11
N THR A 290 -14.84 -7.68 9.07
CA THR A 290 -15.92 -8.30 8.27
C THR A 290 -17.32 -7.88 8.72
N GLY A 291 -17.50 -7.62 10.02
CA GLY A 291 -18.73 -7.08 10.58
C GLY A 291 -18.95 -5.57 10.35
N ALA A 292 -17.96 -4.84 9.83
CA ALA A 292 -18.04 -3.39 9.69
C ALA A 292 -18.88 -2.90 8.49
N GLY A 293 -19.33 -3.82 7.62
CA GLY A 293 -20.11 -3.49 6.42
C GLY A 293 -19.31 -2.86 5.29
N LEU A 294 -17.98 -2.90 5.37
CA LEU A 294 -17.10 -2.49 4.29
C LEU A 294 -17.13 -3.51 3.13
N PRO A 295 -16.94 -3.07 1.89
CA PRO A 295 -16.74 -4.00 0.78
C PRO A 295 -15.49 -4.82 1.01
N THR A 296 -15.63 -6.15 0.98
CA THR A 296 -14.52 -7.08 1.19
C THR A 296 -14.49 -8.16 0.12
N SER A 297 -13.29 -8.68 -0.12
CA SER A 297 -13.05 -9.84 -0.97
C SER A 297 -12.31 -10.89 -0.17
N HIS A 298 -12.93 -12.05 0.03
CA HIS A 298 -12.23 -13.20 0.58
C HIS A 298 -11.26 -13.72 -0.47
N ASP A 299 -10.04 -14.05 -0.08
CA ASP A 299 -9.04 -14.56 -1.01
C ASP A 299 -8.30 -15.77 -0.40
N ILE A 300 -8.42 -16.88 -1.13
CA ILE A 300 -7.83 -18.17 -0.85
C ILE A 300 -6.52 -18.20 -1.62
N GLY A 301 -5.45 -17.70 -1.02
CA GLY A 301 -4.26 -17.38 -1.83
C GLY A 301 -3.23 -16.53 -1.10
N ASN A 302 -3.75 -15.66 -0.24
CA ASN A 302 -2.94 -14.68 0.49
C ASN A 302 -1.91 -15.36 1.37
N SER A 303 -0.72 -14.80 1.44
CA SER A 303 0.45 -15.52 1.93
C SER A 303 0.56 -15.53 3.48
N HIS A 304 1.54 -16.31 3.96
CA HIS A 304 2.29 -16.24 5.24
C HIS A 304 2.10 -17.33 6.34
N TYR A 305 0.98 -18.06 6.43
CA TYR A 305 0.81 -19.07 7.50
C TYR A 305 0.81 -20.51 6.98
N ALA A 306 1.92 -21.20 7.27
CA ALA A 306 2.35 -22.52 6.79
C ALA A 306 2.95 -22.52 5.38
N THR A 307 3.65 -23.59 5.03
CA THR A 307 4.05 -23.97 3.65
C THR A 307 2.85 -24.13 2.69
N VAL A 308 1.69 -23.61 3.06
CA VAL A 308 0.36 -23.78 2.48
C VAL A 308 -0.30 -22.40 2.48
N THR A 309 -0.94 -22.06 1.36
CA THR A 309 -1.83 -20.91 1.19
C THR A 309 -2.64 -20.57 2.45
N ASN A 310 -2.58 -19.33 2.96
CA ASN A 310 -3.51 -18.90 4.02
C ASN A 310 -4.89 -18.77 3.39
N VAL A 311 -5.86 -19.51 3.92
CA VAL A 311 -7.24 -19.53 3.41
C VAL A 311 -8.17 -18.61 4.19
N THR A 312 -7.65 -17.75 5.07
CA THR A 312 -8.44 -16.89 5.98
C THR A 312 -8.34 -15.40 5.67
N GLY A 313 -7.59 -15.03 4.63
CA GLY A 313 -7.34 -13.63 4.27
C GLY A 313 -8.57 -12.94 3.66
N THR A 314 -8.86 -11.74 4.14
CA THR A 314 -9.92 -10.87 3.63
C THR A 314 -9.36 -9.50 3.27
N TYR A 315 -9.44 -9.14 1.99
CA TYR A 315 -9.08 -7.80 1.54
C TYR A 315 -10.21 -6.81 1.74
N TYR A 316 -9.83 -5.56 2.01
CA TYR A 316 -10.66 -4.40 1.76
C TYR A 316 -10.69 -4.14 0.25
N LEU A 317 -11.89 -4.19 -0.33
CA LEU A 317 -12.15 -4.16 -1.78
C LEU A 317 -11.68 -5.44 -2.52
N SER A 318 -12.21 -5.64 -3.72
CA SER A 318 -11.75 -6.65 -4.66
C SER A 318 -11.11 -5.91 -5.83
N VAL A 319 -9.78 -5.92 -5.90
CA VAL A 319 -9.03 -5.34 -7.02
C VAL A 319 -8.39 -6.49 -7.77
N GLY A 320 -9.06 -6.96 -8.82
CA GLY A 320 -8.66 -8.15 -9.60
C GLY A 320 -7.76 -7.87 -10.80
N ASP A 321 -7.58 -6.60 -11.18
CA ASP A 321 -6.85 -6.20 -12.38
C ASP A 321 -5.50 -5.51 -12.07
N ASP A 322 -4.57 -5.57 -13.02
CA ASP A 322 -3.29 -4.84 -13.03
C ASP A 322 -3.47 -3.30 -13.19
N PHE A 323 -4.68 -2.78 -12.98
CA PHE A 323 -5.01 -1.36 -13.11
C PHE A 323 -5.87 -0.91 -11.93
N ALA A 324 -5.48 0.18 -11.27
CA ALA A 324 -6.27 0.73 -10.17
C ALA A 324 -7.65 1.17 -10.68
N PRO A 325 -8.75 0.93 -9.95
CA PRO A 325 -10.09 1.36 -10.37
C PRO A 325 -10.22 2.89 -10.41
N ALA A 326 -11.12 3.40 -11.25
CA ALA A 326 -11.40 4.83 -11.30
C ALA A 326 -12.05 5.31 -9.98
N GLY A 327 -11.60 6.47 -9.49
CA GLY A 327 -12.12 7.04 -8.24
C GLY A 327 -11.78 6.24 -6.98
N CYS A 328 -10.78 5.34 -7.05
CA CYS A 328 -10.30 4.57 -5.92
C CYS A 328 -9.67 5.47 -4.83
N GLY A 329 -9.54 4.94 -3.63
CA GLY A 329 -8.66 5.51 -2.59
C GLY A 329 -7.21 5.09 -2.80
N LEU A 330 -6.35 5.38 -1.82
CA LEU A 330 -4.98 4.90 -1.77
C LEU A 330 -4.87 3.53 -1.08
N ILE A 331 -5.81 3.18 -0.20
CA ILE A 331 -5.77 1.93 0.58
C ILE A 331 -6.49 0.80 -0.19
N LEU A 332 -5.85 0.25 -1.22
CA LEU A 332 -6.47 -0.71 -2.16
C LEU A 332 -6.12 -2.19 -1.93
N ALA A 333 -5.08 -2.48 -1.14
CA ALA A 333 -4.62 -3.83 -0.86
C ALA A 333 -4.52 -4.09 0.65
N PHE A 334 -5.43 -3.49 1.42
CA PHE A 334 -5.47 -3.73 2.86
C PHE A 334 -6.02 -5.12 3.12
N LEU A 335 -5.22 -5.94 3.81
CA LEU A 335 -5.51 -7.32 4.13
C LEU A 335 -5.60 -7.49 5.63
N ALA A 336 -6.62 -8.22 6.07
CA ALA A 336 -6.69 -8.79 7.40
C ALA A 336 -6.91 -10.29 7.31
N GLY A 337 -6.28 -11.06 8.18
CA GLY A 337 -6.48 -12.50 8.22
C GLY A 337 -6.07 -13.10 9.56
N ARG A 338 -6.44 -14.36 9.77
CA ARG A 338 -6.10 -15.06 11.01
C ARG A 338 -4.64 -15.48 10.97
N THR A 339 -3.99 -15.45 12.12
CA THR A 339 -2.63 -15.97 12.31
C THR A 339 -2.57 -17.51 12.32
N VAL A 340 -3.71 -18.18 12.14
CA VAL A 340 -3.82 -19.62 11.96
C VAL A 340 -4.51 -19.92 10.64
N ASN A 341 -4.10 -20.98 9.96
CA ASN A 341 -4.68 -21.39 8.69
C ASN A 341 -5.94 -22.26 8.89
N ASP A 342 -6.93 -21.73 9.61
CA ASP A 342 -8.19 -22.41 9.90
C ASP A 342 -9.38 -21.43 9.81
N ALA A 343 -10.18 -21.59 8.77
CA ALA A 343 -11.40 -20.80 8.52
C ALA A 343 -12.51 -21.06 9.56
N PHE A 344 -12.42 -22.15 10.32
CA PHE A 344 -13.37 -22.51 11.37
C PHE A 344 -12.85 -22.23 12.79
N ALA A 345 -11.64 -21.68 12.91
CA ALA A 345 -11.07 -21.31 14.20
C ALA A 345 -12.04 -20.43 14.99
N ALA A 346 -12.26 -20.79 16.26
CA ALA A 346 -13.17 -20.06 17.14
C ALA A 346 -12.54 -18.72 17.56
N LYS A 347 -13.39 -17.73 17.86
CA LYS A 347 -12.91 -16.46 18.45
C LYS A 347 -12.11 -16.75 19.72
N GLY A 348 -11.00 -16.04 19.90
CA GLY A 348 -10.08 -16.27 21.03
C GLY A 348 -9.04 -17.37 20.79
N THR A 349 -9.10 -18.14 19.69
CA THR A 349 -8.08 -19.16 19.38
C THR A 349 -7.03 -18.69 18.38
N TYR A 350 -7.05 -17.42 17.98
CA TYR A 350 -6.13 -16.83 17.01
C TYR A 350 -5.99 -15.32 17.23
N ASN A 351 -4.92 -14.76 16.66
CA ASN A 351 -4.75 -13.32 16.51
C ASN A 351 -5.08 -12.94 15.06
N THR A 352 -5.20 -11.64 14.80
CA THR A 352 -5.43 -11.15 13.43
C THR A 352 -4.19 -10.41 12.95
N PHE A 353 -3.62 -10.81 11.82
CA PHE A 353 -2.64 -9.96 11.15
C PHE A 353 -3.34 -8.91 10.29
N ILE A 354 -2.71 -7.75 10.17
CA ILE A 354 -3.18 -6.60 9.39
C ILE A 354 -1.99 -6.07 8.60
N GLN A 355 -2.18 -5.84 7.30
CA GLN A 355 -1.12 -5.31 6.45
C GLN A 355 -1.72 -4.58 5.24
N LEU A 356 -1.08 -3.50 4.79
CA LEU A 356 -1.27 -3.03 3.42
C LEU A 356 -0.26 -3.76 2.55
N GLU A 357 -0.73 -4.74 1.78
CA GLU A 357 0.16 -5.55 0.96
C GLU A 357 0.61 -4.81 -0.30
N GLY A 358 1.53 -5.47 -1.01
CA GLY A 358 1.73 -5.23 -2.43
C GLY A 358 0.43 -5.39 -3.23
N TRP A 359 0.47 -5.09 -4.52
CA TRP A 359 -0.75 -5.14 -5.32
C TRP A 359 -1.32 -6.56 -5.38
N GLN A 360 -2.61 -6.70 -5.04
CA GLN A 360 -3.30 -7.98 -4.96
C GLN A 360 -3.45 -8.67 -6.33
N ALA A 361 -3.46 -7.92 -7.43
CA ALA A 361 -3.84 -8.43 -8.75
C ALA A 361 -2.70 -8.62 -9.74
N GLY A 362 -2.91 -9.57 -10.66
CA GLY A 362 -2.12 -9.80 -11.87
C GLY A 362 -0.68 -10.29 -11.64
N THR A 363 -0.18 -11.13 -12.56
CA THR A 363 1.19 -11.65 -12.48
C THR A 363 2.24 -10.54 -12.55
N SER A 364 1.93 -9.39 -13.17
CA SER A 364 2.91 -8.34 -13.43
C SER A 364 3.24 -7.49 -12.19
N ARG A 365 2.22 -6.92 -11.52
CA ARG A 365 2.43 -6.09 -10.32
C ARG A 365 2.87 -6.93 -9.14
N HIS A 366 2.24 -8.09 -8.93
CA HIS A 366 2.68 -9.05 -7.92
C HIS A 366 4.13 -9.51 -8.16
N GLY A 367 4.53 -9.74 -9.41
CA GLY A 367 5.90 -10.09 -9.78
C GLY A 367 6.93 -9.01 -9.42
N ALA A 368 6.60 -7.73 -9.66
CA ALA A 368 7.46 -6.61 -9.30
C ALA A 368 7.71 -6.51 -7.79
N ASP A 369 6.67 -6.77 -6.99
CA ASP A 369 6.75 -6.80 -5.53
C ASP A 369 7.64 -7.95 -5.06
N TYR A 370 7.38 -9.13 -5.61
CA TYR A 370 8.09 -10.35 -5.26
C TYR A 370 9.59 -10.29 -5.61
N ASP A 371 9.97 -9.66 -6.73
CA ASP A 371 11.36 -9.49 -7.13
C ASP A 371 12.14 -8.55 -6.21
N THR A 372 11.48 -7.51 -5.69
CA THR A 372 12.06 -6.61 -4.70
C THR A 372 12.19 -7.31 -3.36
N TYR A 373 11.12 -7.98 -2.92
CA TYR A 373 11.10 -8.78 -1.69
C TYR A 373 12.22 -9.84 -1.68
N LYS A 374 12.42 -10.61 -2.75
CA LYS A 374 13.48 -11.64 -2.81
C LYS A 374 14.89 -11.08 -2.61
N LYS A 375 15.12 -9.80 -2.92
CA LYS A 375 16.44 -9.15 -2.80
C LYS A 375 16.67 -8.53 -1.42
N THR A 376 15.60 -8.07 -0.76
CA THR A 376 15.70 -7.25 0.46
C THR A 376 15.15 -7.96 1.69
N LEU A 377 14.22 -8.89 1.49
CA LEU A 377 13.41 -9.60 2.48
C LEU A 377 12.56 -8.67 3.36
N TRP A 378 12.39 -7.41 2.97
CA TRP A 378 11.48 -6.47 3.62
C TRP A 378 10.06 -6.63 3.10
N ASN A 379 9.07 -6.41 3.96
CA ASN A 379 7.69 -6.38 3.50
C ASN A 379 7.49 -5.24 2.49
N ILE A 380 6.59 -5.48 1.53
CA ILE A 380 6.31 -4.57 0.43
C ILE A 380 4.84 -4.16 0.49
N SER A 381 4.59 -2.88 0.23
CA SER A 381 3.28 -2.28 -0.03
C SER A 381 3.32 -1.52 -1.34
N THR A 382 2.17 -1.05 -1.82
CA THR A 382 2.12 -0.17 -3.01
C THR A 382 3.03 1.08 -2.88
N PHE A 383 3.21 1.64 -1.68
CA PHE A 383 3.89 2.94 -1.54
C PHE A 383 5.30 2.86 -0.94
N GLY A 384 5.66 1.74 -0.34
CA GLY A 384 6.96 1.60 0.31
C GLY A 384 7.29 0.17 0.70
N SER A 385 8.38 0.06 1.44
CA SER A 385 8.85 -1.19 2.01
C SER A 385 9.33 -0.97 3.43
N CYS A 386 9.14 -1.93 4.32
CA CYS A 386 9.57 -1.79 5.70
C CYS A 386 10.20 -3.07 6.27
N PRO A 387 11.08 -2.95 7.28
CA PRO A 387 11.72 -4.11 7.87
C PRO A 387 10.79 -4.91 8.78
N TYR A 388 9.66 -4.31 9.20
CA TYR A 388 8.70 -4.83 10.18
C TYR A 388 7.85 -5.95 9.59
N SER A 389 8.38 -7.16 9.71
CA SER A 389 7.78 -8.38 9.19
C SER A 389 7.86 -9.50 10.22
N GLU A 390 6.82 -10.32 10.28
CA GLU A 390 6.80 -11.54 11.08
C GLU A 390 7.96 -12.47 10.72
N LYS A 391 8.25 -12.65 9.43
CA LYS A 391 9.35 -13.49 8.94
C LYS A 391 10.72 -13.00 9.41
N ARG A 392 10.81 -11.77 9.91
CA ARG A 392 12.03 -11.14 10.43
C ARG A 392 11.87 -10.78 11.90
N ALA A 393 11.09 -11.53 12.68
CA ALA A 393 10.93 -11.32 14.12
C ALA A 393 10.62 -9.86 14.53
N THR A 394 10.01 -9.08 13.64
CA THR A 394 9.81 -7.63 13.80
C THR A 394 8.34 -7.28 13.59
N THR A 395 7.46 -8.20 13.96
CA THR A 395 6.02 -7.97 14.07
C THR A 395 5.74 -6.78 14.98
N ILE A 396 4.86 -5.88 14.53
CA ILE A 396 4.31 -4.81 15.34
C ILE A 396 3.02 -5.33 15.98
N PHE A 397 2.81 -5.08 17.27
CA PHE A 397 1.60 -5.54 17.94
C PHE A 397 0.62 -4.41 18.19
N LEU A 398 -0.66 -4.66 17.96
CA LEU A 398 -1.76 -3.86 18.52
C LEU A 398 -2.32 -4.65 19.70
N ALA A 399 -2.12 -4.14 20.91
CA ALA A 399 -2.41 -4.89 22.12
C ALA A 399 -3.13 -4.04 23.18
N PRO A 400 -4.00 -4.64 24.00
CA PRO A 400 -4.74 -3.92 25.02
C PRO A 400 -3.86 -3.54 26.21
N PRO A 401 -4.36 -2.66 27.10
CA PRO A 401 -3.72 -2.38 28.38
C PRO A 401 -3.45 -3.66 29.19
N GLY A 402 -2.27 -3.73 29.81
CA GLY A 402 -1.83 -4.90 30.59
C GLY A 402 -1.09 -5.97 29.77
N TRP A 403 -1.07 -5.88 28.44
CA TRP A 403 -0.20 -6.70 27.60
C TRP A 403 1.14 -5.99 27.37
N THR A 404 2.25 -6.71 27.52
CA THR A 404 3.59 -6.16 27.27
C THR A 404 4.45 -7.24 26.58
N PRO A 405 4.97 -6.95 25.38
CA PRO A 405 5.77 -7.92 24.63
C PRO A 405 7.17 -8.08 25.24
N GLN A 406 7.72 -9.28 25.08
CA GLN A 406 9.09 -9.61 25.47
C GLN A 406 9.76 -10.45 24.38
N LEU A 407 11.08 -10.30 24.20
CA LEU A 407 11.87 -11.13 23.31
C LEU A 407 12.18 -12.49 23.95
N TYR A 408 12.24 -13.54 23.14
CA TYR A 408 12.67 -14.87 23.59
C TYR A 408 13.70 -15.46 22.64
N GLN A 409 14.65 -16.23 23.17
CA GLN A 409 15.75 -16.83 22.39
C GLN A 409 15.29 -17.69 21.22
N THR A 410 14.15 -18.37 21.35
CA THR A 410 13.65 -19.27 20.31
C THR A 410 12.99 -18.52 19.16
N THR A 411 12.05 -17.62 19.46
CA THR A 411 11.23 -16.93 18.45
C THR A 411 11.84 -15.61 17.99
N LEU A 412 12.86 -15.09 18.71
CA LEU A 412 13.49 -13.77 18.53
C LEU A 412 12.54 -12.57 18.70
N MET A 413 11.24 -12.81 18.84
CA MET A 413 10.19 -11.82 19.09
C MET A 413 9.22 -12.33 20.16
N MET A 414 8.25 -11.49 20.54
CA MET A 414 7.13 -11.93 21.37
C MET A 414 6.35 -13.06 20.66
N PRO A 415 6.23 -14.26 21.26
CA PRO A 415 5.47 -15.36 20.69
C PRO A 415 3.98 -15.02 20.71
N TYR A 416 3.27 -15.46 19.68
CA TYR A 416 1.82 -15.40 19.60
C TYR A 416 1.30 -16.61 18.83
N VAL A 417 0.02 -16.95 19.01
CA VAL A 417 -0.63 -18.05 18.28
C VAL A 417 -0.45 -17.83 16.77
N GLY A 418 0.20 -18.76 16.08
CA GLY A 418 0.64 -18.64 14.68
C GLY A 418 2.15 -18.50 14.49
N ALA A 419 2.85 -18.00 15.52
CA ALA A 419 4.30 -17.78 15.53
C ALA A 419 5.02 -18.39 16.75
N TYR A 420 4.36 -19.29 17.46
CA TYR A 420 4.96 -20.11 18.51
C TYR A 420 6.03 -21.05 17.97
N ALA A 421 6.87 -21.57 18.86
CA ALA A 421 7.81 -22.62 18.47
C ALA A 421 7.09 -23.93 18.16
N ASN A 422 7.70 -24.75 17.31
CA ASN A 422 7.24 -26.11 17.07
C ASN A 422 7.35 -26.97 18.36
N ALA A 423 6.80 -28.19 18.31
CA ALA A 423 6.79 -29.11 19.45
C ALA A 423 8.17 -29.42 20.05
N ASN A 424 9.23 -29.31 19.25
CA ASN A 424 10.62 -29.52 19.68
C ASN A 424 11.27 -28.24 20.25
N GLY A 425 10.52 -27.15 20.40
CA GLY A 425 11.03 -25.86 20.89
C GLY A 425 11.95 -25.16 19.90
N SER A 426 11.85 -25.48 18.60
CA SER A 426 12.57 -24.77 17.54
C SER A 426 11.69 -23.68 16.91
N PRO A 427 12.28 -22.60 16.38
CA PRO A 427 11.52 -21.59 15.66
C PRO A 427 10.78 -22.17 14.45
N GLN A 428 9.73 -21.47 14.01
CA GLN A 428 9.00 -21.82 12.80
C GLN A 428 9.91 -21.73 11.57
N GLY A 429 9.74 -22.64 10.60
CA GLY A 429 10.63 -22.74 9.44
C GLY A 429 10.56 -21.55 8.47
N TRP A 430 9.52 -20.71 8.57
CA TRP A 430 9.38 -19.48 7.79
C TRP A 430 10.11 -18.28 8.42
N LEU A 431 10.61 -18.41 9.66
CA LEU A 431 11.29 -17.36 10.39
C LEU A 431 12.77 -17.29 9.96
N HIS A 432 13.19 -16.15 9.43
CA HIS A 432 14.57 -15.87 9.05
C HIS A 432 15.41 -15.46 10.27
N THR A 433 15.75 -16.44 11.11
CA THR A 433 16.56 -16.22 12.32
C THR A 433 17.95 -15.64 12.05
N GLU A 434 18.46 -15.80 10.82
CA GLU A 434 19.73 -15.23 10.35
C GLU A 434 19.68 -13.71 10.11
N LEU A 435 18.47 -13.12 10.02
CA LEU A 435 18.29 -11.70 9.73
C LEU A 435 18.05 -10.84 10.96
N VAL A 436 18.00 -11.44 12.16
CA VAL A 436 17.79 -10.73 13.42
C VAL A 436 18.69 -11.27 14.53
N GLY A 437 19.36 -10.36 15.22
CA GLY A 437 20.01 -10.62 16.50
C GLY A 437 19.14 -10.14 17.67
N ILE A 438 19.20 -10.83 18.80
CA ILE A 438 18.62 -10.37 20.07
C ILE A 438 19.68 -10.42 21.18
N PRO A 439 19.48 -9.73 22.32
CA PRO A 439 20.35 -9.84 23.48
C PRO A 439 20.51 -11.28 23.96
N ALA A 440 21.74 -11.65 24.33
CA ALA A 440 22.04 -13.02 24.80
C ALA A 440 21.33 -13.38 26.11
N ASP A 441 20.96 -12.37 26.90
CA ASP A 441 20.21 -12.47 28.16
C ASP A 441 18.69 -12.49 27.96
N ALA A 442 18.19 -12.44 26.72
CA ALA A 442 16.79 -12.72 26.46
C ALA A 442 16.41 -14.10 27.06
N PRO A 443 15.24 -14.24 27.69
CA PRO A 443 14.85 -15.49 28.33
C PRO A 443 14.65 -16.62 27.32
N ALA A 444 14.81 -17.85 27.80
CA ALA A 444 14.35 -19.04 27.10
C ALA A 444 12.82 -19.03 26.96
N LEU A 445 12.32 -19.62 25.87
CA LEU A 445 10.88 -19.69 25.61
C LEU A 445 10.15 -20.55 26.67
N PRO A 446 9.16 -19.97 27.38
CA PRO A 446 8.30 -20.72 28.31
C PRO A 446 7.63 -21.92 27.64
N SER A 447 7.46 -23.01 28.39
CA SER A 447 6.85 -24.25 27.89
C SER A 447 5.44 -24.05 27.33
N ARG A 448 4.68 -23.07 27.83
CA ARG A 448 3.33 -22.75 27.34
C ARG A 448 3.27 -22.30 25.87
N TYR A 449 4.39 -21.88 25.30
CA TYR A 449 4.49 -21.39 23.91
C TYR A 449 5.11 -22.41 22.96
N ARG A 450 5.12 -23.69 23.35
CA ARG A 450 5.49 -24.80 22.49
C ARG A 450 4.18 -25.43 22.03
N GLU A 451 3.94 -25.46 20.73
CA GLU A 451 2.77 -26.15 20.18
C GLU A 451 2.90 -27.65 20.47
N SER A 452 1.85 -28.26 21.03
CA SER A 452 1.81 -29.68 21.37
C SER A 452 1.45 -30.56 20.20
#